data_AF-A0A923Q3W7-F1
#
_entry.id   AF-A0A923Q3W7-F1
#
_cell.length_a   1.000
_cell.length_b   1.000
_cell.length_c   1.000
_cell.angle_alpha   90.00
_cell.angle_beta   90.00
_cell.angle_gamma   90.00
#
_symmetry.space_group_name_H-M   'P 1'
#
loop_
_entity.id
_entity.type
_entity.pdbx_description
1 polymer ?
#
loop_
_entity_poly.entity_id
_entity_poly.type
_entity_poly.pdbx_seq_one_letter_code
_entity_poly.pdbx_strand_id
1 'polypeptide(L)'
;AAYSASKGGIVGMTLPIARDLAAVGVRINCVAPGLIDTPIYGEGEASEAFKDKLKRDVLFPKRLGYAEELASAVVELLVNTYANGETLRIDGGARLQPK
;
A
#
# COMPACT_ATOMS: atom_id res chain seq x y z
N ALA A 1 -13.07 8.61 7.41
CA ALA A 1 -12.76 9.88 6.72
C ALA A 1 -11.32 10.35 6.96
N ALA A 2 -10.87 10.59 8.21
CA ALA A 2 -9.53 11.16 8.47
C ALA A 2 -8.36 10.34 7.90
N TYR A 3 -8.37 9.02 8.08
CA TYR A 3 -7.35 8.12 7.51
C TYR A 3 -7.34 8.16 5.97
N SER A 4 -8.53 8.12 5.35
CA SER A 4 -8.67 8.22 3.89
C SER A 4 -8.17 9.56 3.35
N ALA A 5 -8.44 10.67 4.05
CA ALA A 5 -7.97 12.00 3.68
C ALA A 5 -6.44 12.10 3.76
N SER A 6 -5.83 11.65 4.86
CA SER A 6 -4.37 11.71 5.02
C SER A 6 -3.63 10.84 3.99
N LYS A 7 -4.13 9.65 3.69
CA LYS A 7 -3.53 8.77 2.67
C LYS A 7 -3.82 9.21 1.23
N GLY A 8 -5.00 9.79 0.99
CA GLY A 8 -5.32 10.44 -0.28
C GLY A 8 -4.41 11.64 -0.56
N GLY A 9 -4.04 12.41 0.47
CA GLY A 9 -3.05 13.48 0.38
C GLY A 9 -1.67 12.97 -0.07
N ILE A 10 -1.18 11.87 0.52
CA ILE A 10 0.10 11.25 0.12
C ILE A 10 0.07 10.83 -1.35
N VAL A 11 -1.00 10.18 -1.80
CA VAL A 11 -1.16 9.79 -3.21
C VAL A 11 -1.16 11.03 -4.10
N GLY A 12 -1.98 12.04 -3.77
CA GLY A 12 -2.13 13.26 -4.56
C GLY A 12 -0.86 14.11 -4.65
N MET A 13 0.00 14.09 -3.63
CA MET A 13 1.26 14.84 -3.64
C MET A 13 2.42 14.13 -4.35
N THR A 14 2.27 12.85 -4.73
CA THR A 14 3.34 12.06 -5.37
C THR A 14 3.82 12.69 -6.68
N LEU A 15 2.90 12.97 -7.61
CA LEU A 15 3.22 13.57 -8.91
C LEU A 15 3.78 15.00 -8.82
N PRO A 16 3.18 15.95 -8.08
CA PRO A 16 3.74 17.30 -8.00
C PRO A 16 5.14 17.32 -7.38
N ILE A 17 5.39 16.55 -6.31
CA ILE A 17 6.74 16.48 -5.72
C ILE A 17 7.73 15.81 -6.70
N ALA A 18 7.30 14.80 -7.46
CA ALA A 18 8.13 14.21 -8.52
C ALA A 18 8.54 15.25 -9.58
N ARG A 19 7.66 16.20 -9.92
CA ARG A 19 7.97 17.29 -10.87
C ARG A 19 8.95 18.30 -10.26
N ASP A 20 8.75 18.69 -9.01
CA ASP A 20 9.63 19.64 -8.32
C ASP A 20 11.06 19.10 -8.21
N LEU A 21 11.21 17.80 -7.94
CA LEU A 21 12.50 17.15 -7.76
C LEU A 21 13.14 16.62 -9.05
N ALA A 22 12.43 16.70 -10.19
CA ALA A 22 12.97 16.27 -11.49
C ALA A 22 14.23 17.06 -11.88
N ALA A 23 14.31 18.35 -11.51
CA ALA A 23 15.46 19.20 -11.78
C ALA A 23 16.77 18.72 -11.14
N VAL A 24 16.68 17.95 -10.04
CA VAL A 24 17.83 17.38 -9.32
C VAL A 24 17.96 15.87 -9.50
N GLY A 25 17.20 15.28 -10.43
CA GLY A 25 17.31 13.85 -10.76
C GLY A 25 16.79 12.89 -9.68
N VAL A 26 15.91 13.35 -8.78
CA VAL A 26 15.30 12.50 -7.75
C VAL A 26 13.90 12.07 -8.17
N ARG A 27 13.66 10.75 -8.20
CA ARG A 27 12.35 10.16 -8.49
C ARG A 27 11.50 10.05 -7.22
N ILE A 28 10.18 10.15 -7.37
CA ILE A 28 9.22 10.04 -6.28
C ILE A 28 8.11 9.10 -6.69
N ASN A 29 7.84 8.07 -5.88
CA ASN A 29 6.74 7.14 -6.08
C ASN A 29 6.06 6.84 -4.74
N CYS A 30 4.84 6.31 -4.80
CA CYS A 30 4.06 5.90 -3.65
C CYS A 30 3.71 4.41 -3.75
N VAL A 31 3.74 3.71 -2.62
CA VAL A 31 3.13 2.38 -2.51
C VAL A 31 1.86 2.49 -1.69
N ALA A 32 0.75 2.01 -2.26
CA ALA A 32 -0.56 1.97 -1.63
C ALA A 32 -0.90 0.53 -1.25
N PRO A 33 -0.52 0.08 -0.03
CA PRO A 33 -0.82 -1.27 0.41
C PRO A 33 -2.31 -1.48 0.68
N GLY A 34 -2.77 -2.71 0.43
CA GLY A 34 -4.03 -3.23 0.94
C GLY A 34 -3.89 -3.77 2.36
N LEU A 35 -4.44 -4.95 2.59
CA LEU A 35 -4.42 -5.61 3.89
C LEU A 35 -3.10 -6.39 4.07
N ILE A 36 -2.17 -5.84 4.85
CA ILE A 36 -0.87 -6.46 5.18
C ILE A 36 -0.88 -6.91 6.63
N ASP A 37 -0.45 -8.14 6.91
CA ASP A 37 -0.37 -8.68 8.27
C ASP A 37 0.75 -7.99 9.05
N THR A 38 0.36 -7.19 10.02
CA THR A 38 1.25 -6.38 10.85
C THR A 38 0.76 -6.41 12.30
N PRO A 39 1.59 -6.03 13.27
CA PRO A 39 1.19 -5.99 14.68
C PRO A 39 -0.04 -5.12 15.00
N ILE A 40 -0.50 -4.28 14.06
CA ILE A 40 -1.71 -3.44 14.24
C ILE A 40 -2.98 -4.25 14.53
N TYR A 41 -3.02 -5.52 14.12
CA TYR A 41 -4.17 -6.39 14.37
C TYR A 41 -4.14 -7.06 15.76
N GLY A 42 -3.02 -6.94 16.48
CA GLY A 42 -2.83 -7.60 17.77
C GLY A 42 -2.65 -9.11 17.66
N GLU A 43 -2.72 -9.80 18.78
CA GLU A 43 -2.44 -11.24 18.94
C GLU A 43 -3.62 -11.98 19.61
N GLY A 44 -3.64 -13.31 19.49
CA GLY A 44 -4.65 -14.19 20.09
C GLY A 44 -5.87 -14.47 19.20
N GLU A 45 -6.79 -15.30 19.69
CA GLU A 45 -7.92 -15.84 18.90
C GLU A 45 -8.83 -14.77 18.30
N ALA A 46 -9.07 -13.67 19.03
CA ALA A 46 -9.88 -12.56 18.54
C ALA A 46 -9.22 -11.82 17.36
N SER A 47 -7.88 -11.70 17.37
CA SER A 47 -7.11 -11.13 16.26
C SER A 47 -7.21 -12.02 15.01
N GLU A 48 -7.02 -13.34 15.18
CA GLU A 48 -7.10 -14.29 14.08
C GLU A 48 -8.52 -14.32 13.46
N ALA A 49 -9.56 -14.34 14.28
CA ALA A 49 -10.94 -14.23 13.80
C ALA A 49 -11.22 -12.90 13.05
N PHE A 50 -10.54 -11.81 13.42
CA PHE A 50 -10.63 -10.52 12.73
C PHE A 50 -9.90 -10.54 11.38
N LYS A 51 -8.65 -11.03 11.34
CA LYS A 51 -7.87 -11.23 10.11
C LYS A 51 -8.60 -12.14 9.11
N ASP A 52 -9.27 -13.18 9.60
CA ASP A 52 -10.10 -14.09 8.81
C ASP A 52 -11.32 -13.42 8.17
N LYS A 53 -11.87 -12.39 8.81
CA LYS A 53 -12.91 -11.56 8.20
C LYS A 53 -12.33 -10.64 7.13
N LEU A 54 -11.20 -10.00 7.41
CA LEU A 54 -10.54 -9.07 6.48
C LEU A 54 -10.10 -9.75 5.18
N LYS A 55 -9.52 -10.96 5.25
CA LYS A 55 -9.02 -11.66 4.05
C LYS A 55 -10.12 -12.03 3.04
N ARG A 56 -11.41 -11.97 3.42
CA ARG A 56 -12.54 -12.24 2.50
C ARG A 56 -12.62 -11.21 1.37
N ASP A 57 -12.22 -9.97 1.64
CA ASP A 57 -12.24 -8.87 0.68
C ASP A 57 -11.05 -8.90 -0.29
N VAL A 58 -10.05 -9.75 -0.04
CA VAL A 58 -8.90 -9.94 -0.93
C VAL A 58 -9.31 -10.87 -2.08
N LEU A 59 -8.98 -10.51 -3.33
CA LEU A 59 -9.34 -11.33 -4.49
C LEU A 59 -8.44 -12.57 -4.58
N PHE A 60 -7.13 -12.37 -4.74
CA PHE A 60 -6.11 -13.42 -4.73
C PHE A 60 -4.72 -12.79 -4.49
N PRO A 61 -3.84 -13.42 -3.69
CA PRO A 61 -4.04 -14.62 -2.87
C PRO A 61 -5.01 -14.39 -1.70
N LYS A 62 -5.78 -15.41 -1.28
CA LYS A 62 -6.83 -15.32 -0.23
C LYS A 62 -6.27 -15.25 1.20
N ARG A 63 -5.43 -14.24 1.48
CA ARG A 63 -4.79 -13.96 2.77
C ARG A 63 -4.43 -12.48 2.87
N LEU A 64 -4.00 -12.05 4.04
CA LEU A 64 -3.28 -10.79 4.18
C LEU A 64 -1.90 -10.91 3.51
N GLY A 65 -1.41 -9.79 2.98
CA GLY A 65 -0.06 -9.70 2.43
C GLY A 65 0.99 -9.77 3.54
N TYR A 66 2.20 -10.23 3.20
CA TYR A 66 3.34 -10.24 4.11
C TYR A 66 4.19 -8.97 3.94
N ALA A 67 4.99 -8.65 4.96
CA ALA A 67 5.84 -7.46 4.94
C ALA A 67 6.88 -7.51 3.80
N GLU A 68 7.38 -8.70 3.47
CA GLU A 68 8.35 -8.96 2.41
C GLU A 68 7.76 -8.68 1.02
N GLU A 69 6.46 -8.92 0.83
CA GLU A 69 5.77 -8.63 -0.43
C GLU A 69 5.61 -7.12 -0.63
N LEU A 70 5.34 -6.39 0.44
CA LEU A 70 5.35 -4.93 0.43
C LEU A 70 6.76 -4.39 0.15
N ALA A 71 7.78 -4.95 0.81
CA ALA A 71 9.17 -4.57 0.60
C ALA A 71 9.62 -4.80 -0.85
N SER A 72 9.21 -5.92 -1.47
CA SER A 72 9.48 -6.20 -2.89
C SER A 72 8.95 -5.10 -3.81
N ALA A 73 7.76 -4.58 -3.55
CA ALA A 73 7.18 -3.49 -4.34
C ALA A 73 7.95 -2.17 -4.18
N VAL A 74 8.44 -1.89 -2.97
CA VAL A 74 9.32 -0.73 -2.72
C VAL A 74 10.62 -0.89 -3.51
N VAL A 75 11.25 -2.09 -3.47
CA VAL A 75 12.47 -2.37 -4.21
C VAL A 75 12.27 -2.18 -5.72
N GLU A 76 11.15 -2.65 -6.29
CA GLU A 76 10.84 -2.43 -7.71
C GLU A 76 10.84 -0.94 -8.08
N LEU A 77 10.16 -0.10 -7.29
CA LEU A 77 10.13 1.35 -7.53
C LEU A 77 11.49 2.03 -7.32
N LEU A 78 12.39 1.44 -6.53
CA LEU A 78 13.75 1.92 -6.35
C LEU A 78 14.66 1.52 -7.53
N VAL A 79 14.59 0.29 -8.02
CA VAL A 79 15.50 -0.23 -9.06
C VAL A 79 15.07 0.12 -10.48
N ASN A 80 13.76 0.28 -10.72
CA ASN A 80 13.24 0.68 -12.02
C ASN A 80 13.45 2.17 -12.25
N THR A 81 14.43 2.51 -13.09
CA THR A 81 14.84 3.90 -13.34
C THR A 81 13.79 4.73 -14.09
N TYR A 82 12.78 4.08 -14.67
CA TYR A 82 11.70 4.77 -15.40
C TYR A 82 10.44 4.99 -14.55
N ALA A 83 10.34 4.37 -13.36
CA ALA A 83 9.23 4.58 -12.45
C ALA A 83 9.35 5.95 -11.76
N ASN A 84 8.48 6.91 -12.08
CA ASN A 84 8.45 8.23 -11.44
C ASN A 84 7.04 8.83 -11.44
N GLY A 85 6.64 9.41 -10.31
CA GLY A 85 5.32 10.02 -10.11
C GLY A 85 4.17 9.02 -9.94
N GLU A 86 4.47 7.73 -9.73
CA GLU A 86 3.48 6.66 -9.78
C GLU A 86 2.99 6.22 -8.38
N THR A 87 1.76 5.70 -8.31
CA THR A 87 1.23 5.05 -7.10
C THR A 87 0.94 3.57 -7.36
N LEU A 88 1.83 2.72 -6.87
CA LEU A 88 1.70 1.28 -7.02
C LEU A 88 0.78 0.70 -5.94
N ARG A 89 -0.38 0.16 -6.34
CA ARG A 89 -1.28 -0.57 -5.44
C ARG A 89 -0.79 -2.01 -5.25
N ILE A 90 -0.68 -2.46 -3.99
CA ILE A 90 -0.31 -3.83 -3.62
C ILE A 90 -1.35 -4.34 -2.62
N ASP A 91 -2.42 -4.93 -3.13
CA ASP A 91 -3.63 -5.21 -2.33
C ASP A 91 -4.30 -6.57 -2.60
N GLY A 92 -3.70 -7.42 -3.44
CA GLY A 92 -4.30 -8.70 -3.83
C GLY A 92 -5.68 -8.54 -4.50
N GLY A 93 -5.93 -7.39 -5.14
CA GLY A 93 -7.21 -7.05 -5.78
C GLY A 93 -8.29 -6.56 -4.82
N ALA A 94 -7.97 -6.30 -3.55
CA ALA A 94 -8.98 -5.94 -2.55
C ALA A 94 -9.67 -4.59 -2.82
N ARG A 95 -10.98 -4.52 -2.55
CA ARG A 95 -11.76 -3.28 -2.53
C ARG A 95 -12.59 -3.25 -1.24
N LEU A 96 -12.17 -2.40 -0.31
CA LEU A 96 -12.78 -2.29 1.02
C LEU A 96 -14.20 -1.73 0.91
N GLN A 97 -15.16 -2.50 1.40
CA GLN A 97 -16.55 -2.07 1.45
C GLN A 97 -16.78 -1.04 2.56
N PRO A 98 -17.75 -0.12 2.39
CA PRO A 98 -18.26 0.66 3.51
C PRO A 98 -18.75 -0.27 4.63
N LYS A 99 -18.57 0.14 5.88
CA LYS A 99 -19.22 -0.47 7.04
C LYS A 99 -20.28 0.47 7.57
#